data_AF-A0A933TQI8-F1
#
_entry.id   AF-A0A933TQI8-F1
#
_cell.length_a   1.000
_cell.length_b   1.000
_cell.length_c   1.000
_cell.angle_alpha   90.00
_cell.angle_beta   90.00
_cell.angle_gamma   90.00
#
_symmetry.space_group_name_H-M   'P 1'
#
loop_
_entity.id
_entity.type
_entity.pdbx_description
1 polymer ?
#
loop_
_entity_poly.entity_id
_entity_poly.type
_entity_poly.pdbx_seq_one_letter_code
_entity_poly.pdbx_strand_id
1 'polypeptide(L)'
;MLTCKDASHLLSERQERPLGFRERWGLRVHLWLCANCRKFERQLDLMRKALSTLGRRAKAESQGVDLTPEARERIRKALAERGGHED
;
A
#
# COMPACT_ATOMS: atom_id res chain seq x y z
N MET A 1 -21.38 -16.05 2.62
CA MET A 1 -21.36 -14.61 2.91
C MET A 1 -20.01 -14.27 3.52
N LEU A 2 -19.36 -13.18 3.12
CA LEU A 2 -18.11 -12.74 3.74
C LEU A 2 -18.36 -12.38 5.21
N THR A 3 -17.46 -12.78 6.09
CA THR A 3 -17.47 -12.33 7.49
C THR A 3 -16.90 -10.90 7.58
N CYS A 4 -17.13 -10.23 8.71
CA CYS A 4 -16.50 -8.92 8.95
C CYS A 4 -14.96 -9.01 8.93
N LYS A 5 -14.38 -10.14 9.35
CA LYS A 5 -12.92 -10.36 9.31
C LYS A 5 -12.43 -10.42 7.86
N ASP A 6 -13.11 -11.18 7.01
CA ASP A 6 -12.76 -11.29 5.59
C ASP A 6 -12.95 -9.95 4.87
N ALA A 7 -14.02 -9.21 5.17
CA ALA A 7 -14.27 -7.90 4.61
C ALA A 7 -13.17 -6.89 4.99
N SER A 8 -12.75 -6.89 6.26
CA SER A 8 -11.64 -6.04 6.71
C SER A 8 -10.31 -6.42 6.06
N HIS A 9 -10.05 -7.71 5.86
CA HIS A 9 -8.86 -8.18 5.14
C HIS A 9 -8.86 -7.68 3.69
N LEU A 10 -9.95 -7.91 2.96
CA LEU A 10 -10.10 -7.44 1.58
C LEU A 10 -10.02 -5.91 1.46
N LEU A 11 -10.54 -5.17 2.44
CA LEU A 11 -10.41 -3.71 2.49
C LEU A 11 -8.96 -3.26 2.64
N SER A 12 -8.16 -3.97 3.45
CA SER A 12 -6.72 -3.72 3.56
C SER A 12 -6.01 -4.05 2.25
N GLU A 13 -6.26 -5.24 1.68
CA GLU A 13 -5.64 -5.68 0.42
C GLU A 13 -5.93 -4.72 -0.73
N ARG A 14 -7.14 -4.13 -0.78
CA ARG A 14 -7.51 -3.12 -1.78
C ARG A 14 -6.57 -1.90 -1.80
N GLN A 15 -5.92 -1.60 -0.68
CA GLN A 15 -4.97 -0.48 -0.59
C GLN A 15 -3.62 -0.82 -1.24
N GLU A 16 -3.26 -2.08 -1.29
CA GLU A 16 -1.98 -2.55 -1.81
C GLU A 16 -2.10 -3.07 -3.25
N ARG A 17 -3.17 -3.81 -3.53
CA ARG A 17 -3.44 -4.41 -4.83
C ARG A 17 -4.88 -4.14 -5.30
N PRO A 18 -5.13 -4.14 -6.61
CA PRO A 18 -6.49 -4.24 -7.10
C PRO A 18 -7.11 -5.57 -6.67
N LEU A 19 -8.34 -5.52 -6.18
CA LEU A 19 -9.14 -6.72 -5.91
C LEU A 19 -9.66 -7.32 -7.22
N GLY A 20 -9.71 -8.64 -7.27
CA GLY A 20 -10.35 -9.39 -8.33
C GLY A 20 -11.87 -9.16 -8.37
N PHE A 21 -12.51 -9.50 -9.49
CA PHE A 21 -13.93 -9.23 -9.70
C PHE A 21 -14.83 -9.85 -8.62
N ARG A 22 -14.59 -11.12 -8.27
CA ARG A 22 -15.38 -11.84 -7.25
C ARG A 22 -15.21 -11.25 -5.85
N GLU A 23 -13.98 -10.91 -5.48
CA GLU A 23 -13.64 -10.24 -4.22
C GLU A 23 -14.37 -8.90 -4.10
N ARG A 24 -14.35 -8.12 -5.19
CA ARG A 24 -14.99 -6.80 -5.25
C ARG A 24 -16.51 -6.89 -5.11
N TRP A 25 -17.14 -7.87 -5.76
CA TRP A 25 -18.58 -8.08 -5.65
C TRP A 25 -18.98 -8.55 -4.25
N GLY A 26 -18.28 -9.53 -3.70
CA GLY A 26 -18.54 -10.01 -2.34
C GLY A 26 -18.42 -8.87 -1.33
N LEU A 27 -17.33 -8.09 -1.41
CA LEU A 27 -17.11 -6.96 -0.52
C LEU A 27 -18.21 -5.91 -0.66
N ARG A 28 -18.63 -5.59 -1.90
CA ARG A 28 -19.72 -4.63 -2.14
C ARG A 28 -21.04 -5.07 -1.50
N VAL A 29 -21.39 -6.36 -1.60
CA VAL A 29 -22.57 -6.90 -0.93
C VAL A 29 -22.42 -6.78 0.58
N HIS A 30 -21.29 -7.20 1.16
CA HIS A 30 -21.06 -7.10 2.60
C HIS A 30 -21.15 -5.65 3.10
N LEU A 31 -20.55 -4.70 2.37
CA LEU A 31 -20.63 -3.28 2.67
C LEU A 31 -22.04 -2.71 2.54
N TRP A 32 -22.93 -3.30 1.74
CA TRP A 32 -24.33 -2.86 1.70
C TRP A 32 -25.08 -3.25 2.98
N LEU A 33 -24.79 -4.42 3.55
CA LEU A 33 -25.46 -4.92 4.76
C LEU A 33 -24.82 -4.40 6.06
N CYS A 34 -23.49 -4.27 6.12
CA CYS A 34 -22.76 -3.98 7.35
C CYS A 34 -22.32 -2.50 7.46
N ALA A 35 -22.96 -1.75 8.35
CA ALA A 35 -22.61 -0.35 8.61
C ALA A 35 -21.20 -0.15 9.19
N ASN A 36 -20.73 -1.09 10.01
CA ASN A 36 -19.42 -1.00 10.64
C ASN A 36 -18.29 -1.15 9.62
N CYS A 37 -18.40 -2.10 8.70
CA CYS A 37 -17.43 -2.26 7.62
C CYS A 37 -17.42 -1.05 6.66
N ARG A 38 -18.58 -0.39 6.43
CA ARG A 38 -18.61 0.89 5.69
C ARG A 38 -17.86 2.01 6.40
N LYS A 39 -18.00 2.11 7.73
CA LYS A 39 -17.25 3.11 8.53
C LYS A 39 -15.75 2.83 8.45
N PHE A 40 -15.36 1.57 8.57
CA PHE A 40 -13.97 1.14 8.47
C PHE A 40 -13.37 1.44 7.08
N GLU A 41 -14.07 1.14 5.99
CA GLU A 41 -13.64 1.52 4.63
C GLU A 41 -13.35 3.03 4.54
N ARG A 42 -14.25 3.87 5.04
CA ARG A 42 -14.07 5.33 5.02
C ARG A 42 -12.86 5.78 5.85
N GLN A 43 -12.59 5.12 6.98
CA GLN A 43 -11.42 5.41 7.81
C GLN A 43 -10.12 5.07 7.08
N LEU A 44 -10.06 3.90 6.44
CA LEU A 44 -8.90 3.49 5.64
C LEU A 44 -8.66 4.43 4.46
N ASP A 45 -9.73 4.85 3.77
CA ASP A 45 -9.63 5.82 2.67
C ASP A 45 -9.13 7.19 3.15
N LEU A 46 -9.59 7.65 4.31
CA LEU A 46 -9.12 8.89 4.92
C LEU A 46 -7.62 8.81 5.25
N MET A 47 -7.19 7.74 5.89
CA MET A 47 -5.78 7.50 6.22
C MET A 47 -4.91 7.48 4.96
N ARG A 48 -5.34 6.76 3.91
CA ARG A 48 -4.61 6.70 2.64
C ARG A 48 -4.49 8.05 1.96
N LYS A 49 -5.55 8.87 1.97
CA LYS A 49 -5.51 10.23 1.42
C LYS A 49 -4.59 11.14 2.21
N ALA A 50 -4.65 11.09 3.54
CA ALA A 50 -3.76 11.86 4.41
C ALA A 50 -2.28 11.48 4.17
N LEU A 51 -1.96 10.19 4.19
CA LEU A 51 -0.61 9.68 3.94
C LEU A 51 -0.11 10.02 2.53
N SER A 52 -0.97 9.89 1.51
CA SER A 52 -0.61 10.28 0.14
C SER A 52 -0.30 11.78 0.04
N THR A 53 -1.07 12.62 0.74
CA THR A 53 -0.85 14.07 0.75
C THR A 53 0.46 14.43 1.45
N LEU A 54 0.75 13.79 2.59
CA LEU A 54 2.02 13.95 3.31
C LEU A 54 3.20 13.46 2.47
N GLY A 55 3.09 12.28 1.84
CA GLY A 55 4.13 11.74 0.96
C GLY A 55 4.40 12.66 -0.24
N ARG A 56 3.37 13.30 -0.81
CA ARG A 56 3.56 14.31 -1.86
C ARG A 56 4.29 15.55 -1.37
N ARG A 57 3.98 16.03 -0.16
CA ARG A 57 4.69 17.16 0.47
C ARG A 57 6.15 16.81 0.75
N ALA A 58 6.39 15.66 1.40
CA ALA A 58 7.73 15.17 1.66
C ALA A 58 8.54 15.00 0.36
N LYS A 59 7.92 14.48 -0.71
CA LYS A 59 8.56 14.38 -2.03
C LYS A 59 8.89 15.76 -2.63
N ALA A 60 8.00 16.75 -2.47
CA ALA A 60 8.23 18.12 -2.94
C ALA A 60 9.33 18.82 -2.14
N GLU A 61 9.42 18.57 -0.83
CA GLU A 61 10.49 19.06 0.03
C GLU A 61 11.82 18.35 -0.24
N SER A 62 11.76 17.06 -0.61
CA SER A 62 12.93 16.26 -0.97
C SER A 62 13.30 16.34 -2.45
N GLN A 63 12.64 17.18 -3.26
CA GLN A 63 13.01 17.40 -4.67
C GLN A 63 14.40 18.03 -4.71
N GLY A 64 15.42 17.19 -4.95
CA GLY A 64 16.83 17.59 -4.95
C GLY A 64 17.73 16.71 -4.07
N VAL A 65 17.16 15.83 -3.24
CA VAL A 65 17.93 14.83 -2.47
C VAL A 65 17.99 13.53 -3.28
N ASP A 66 18.79 13.52 -4.34
CA ASP A 66 19.20 12.29 -5.01
C ASP A 66 20.41 11.69 -4.27
N LEU A 67 20.58 10.37 -4.38
CA LEU A 67 21.84 9.74 -3.97
C LEU A 67 22.98 10.42 -4.72
N THR A 68 24.03 10.80 -4.00
CA THR A 68 25.27 11.20 -4.69
C THR A 68 25.74 10.04 -5.57
N PRO A 69 26.41 10.31 -6.70
CA PRO A 69 26.90 9.27 -7.58
C PRO A 69 27.76 8.23 -6.84
N GLU A 70 28.53 8.64 -5.84
CA GLU A 70 29.34 7.76 -4.98
C GLU A 70 28.47 6.87 -4.08
N ALA A 71 27.41 7.42 -3.49
CA ALA A 71 26.48 6.63 -2.68
C ALA A 71 25.74 5.59 -3.53
N ARG A 72 25.33 5.95 -4.74
CA ARG A 72 24.71 5.03 -5.70
C ARG A 72 25.66 3.91 -6.11
N GLU A 73 26.93 4.22 -6.37
CA GLU A 73 27.92 3.21 -6.76
C GLU A 73 28.24 2.23 -5.62
N ARG A 74 28.37 2.73 -4.38
CA ARG A 74 28.54 1.86 -3.20
C ARG A 74 27.38 0.88 -3.02
N ILE A 75 26.13 1.35 -3.19
CA ILE A 75 24.94 0.50 -3.10
C ILE A 75 24.94 -0.57 -4.20
N ARG A 76 25.26 -0.18 -5.44
CA ARG A 76 25.35 -1.10 -6.58
C ARG A 76 26.38 -2.21 -6.33
N LYS A 77 27.59 -1.83 -5.87
CA LYS A 77 28.67 -2.78 -5.57
C LYS A 77 28.25 -3.76 -4.46
N ALA A 78 27.66 -3.26 -3.38
CA ALA A 78 27.20 -4.10 -2.27
C ALA A 78 26.08 -5.09 -2.67
N LEU A 79 25.19 -4.69 -3.58
CA LEU A 79 24.15 -5.60 -4.12
C LEU A 79 24.75 -6.68 -5.03
N ALA A 80 25.76 -6.35 -5.83
CA ALA A 80 26.49 -7.32 -6.67
C ALA A 80 27.28 -8.34 -5.83
N GLU A 81 27.91 -7.90 -4.74
CA GLU A 81 28.65 -8.78 -3.82
C GLU A 81 27.71 -9.70 -3.03
N ARG A 82 26.50 -9.25 -2.68
CA ARG A 82 25.48 -10.08 -2.01
C ARG A 82 24.79 -11.06 -2.95
N GLY A 83 24.54 -10.68 -4.20
CA GLY A 83 23.94 -11.57 -5.20
C GLY A 83 24.86 -12.70 -5.68
N GLY A 84 26.15 -12.68 -5.31
CA GLY A 84 27.10 -13.77 -5.53
C GLY A 84 27.22 -14.76 -4.36
N HIS A 85 26.41 -14.61 -3.31
CA HIS A 85 26.32 -15.54 -2.16
C HIS A 85 24.95 -16.25 -2.13
N GLU A 86 24.49 -16.66 -3.31
CA GLU A 86 23.39 -17.60 -3.52
C GLU A 86 23.91 -18.69 -4.47
N ASP A 87 24.84 -19.51 -3.97
CA ASP A 87 25.15 -20.86 -4.45
C ASP A 87 25.28 -21.78 -3.21
#